data_AF-A0A510KDH1-F1
#
_entry.id   AF-A0A510KDH1-F1
#
_cell.length_a   1.000
_cell.length_b   1.000
_cell.length_c   1.000
_cell.angle_alpha   90.00
_cell.angle_beta   90.00
_cell.angle_gamma   90.00
#
_symmetry.space_group_name_H-M   'P 1'
#
loop_
_entity.id
_entity.type
_entity.pdbx_description
1 polymer ?
#
loop_
_entity_poly.entity_id
_entity_poly.type
_entity_poly.pdbx_seq_one_letter_code
_entity_poly.pdbx_strand_id
1 'polypeptide(L)'
;MSKLFLTSYLAGTKNLVKEFLKDVSEKEITFVPTASNTEDYKGYVDEAKHAFLKLGFSINILDISKIEKQKIEDILKDTKILYVSGGNTFYLLQELKRKKILDTIKDKISNGMLYIGESAGAIITSKNIEYNQIMDNKDIAPDLDNYEAMNITDLYILPHSNEFPFVESTKETIKIYGNKLNLLPISNSEAVFVNGKNFVVKNDDK
;
A
#
# COMPACT_ATOMS: atom_id res chain seq x y z
N MET A 1 8.30 -5.41 15.95
CA MET A 1 8.70 -4.10 15.38
C MET A 1 8.25 -4.09 13.94
N SER A 2 7.46 -3.10 13.52
CA SER A 2 6.87 -3.05 12.18
C SER A 2 7.94 -2.83 11.11
N LYS A 3 7.86 -3.59 10.01
CA LYS A 3 8.72 -3.44 8.84
C LYS A 3 7.86 -3.22 7.61
N LEU A 4 7.96 -2.05 7.01
CA LEU A 4 7.16 -1.68 5.84
C LEU A 4 8.05 -1.24 4.70
N PHE A 5 7.63 -1.58 3.48
CA PHE A 5 8.10 -1.01 2.23
C PHE A 5 6.94 -0.26 1.61
N LEU A 6 7.03 1.06 1.51
CA LEU A 6 5.98 1.92 0.97
C LEU A 6 6.49 2.55 -0.32
N THR A 7 5.82 2.31 -1.43
CA THR A 7 6.24 2.80 -2.75
C THR A 7 5.08 3.42 -3.50
N SER A 8 5.37 4.31 -4.45
CA SER A 8 4.39 4.76 -5.43
C SER A 8 4.09 3.67 -6.46
N TYR A 9 5.15 3.02 -6.95
CA TYR A 9 5.06 2.10 -8.09
C TYR A 9 6.08 0.97 -7.93
N LEU A 10 5.60 -0.26 -7.78
CA LEU A 10 6.45 -1.40 -7.42
C LEU A 10 7.45 -1.73 -8.52
N ALA A 11 7.03 -1.75 -9.78
CA ALA A 11 7.92 -2.08 -10.88
C ALA A 11 9.00 -1.00 -11.13
N GLY A 12 8.72 0.25 -10.76
CA GLY A 12 9.70 1.35 -10.71
C GLY A 12 10.68 1.25 -9.54
N THR A 13 10.38 0.44 -8.52
CA THR A 13 11.19 0.28 -7.29
C THR A 13 11.63 -1.18 -7.07
N LYS A 14 11.81 -1.93 -8.16
CA LYS A 14 12.08 -3.37 -8.14
C LYS A 14 13.42 -3.75 -7.49
N ASN A 15 14.46 -2.92 -7.61
CA ASN A 15 15.74 -3.23 -6.97
C ASN A 15 15.66 -2.91 -5.47
N LEU A 16 14.91 -1.87 -5.10
CA LEU A 16 14.64 -1.55 -3.70
C LEU A 16 13.81 -2.65 -3.02
N VAL A 17 12.74 -3.17 -3.65
CA VAL A 17 11.97 -4.27 -3.03
C VAL A 17 12.79 -5.56 -2.94
N LYS A 18 13.68 -5.82 -3.91
CA LYS A 18 14.67 -6.89 -3.83
C LYS A 18 15.60 -6.71 -2.63
N GLU A 19 16.09 -5.49 -2.39
CA GLU A 19 16.92 -5.18 -1.23
C GLU A 19 16.15 -5.39 0.08
N PHE A 20 14.90 -4.92 0.15
CA PHE A 20 14.03 -5.07 1.31
C PHE A 20 13.77 -6.54 1.68
N LEU A 21 13.67 -7.41 0.67
CA LEU A 21 13.37 -8.84 0.84
C LEU A 21 14.61 -9.74 0.83
N LYS A 22 15.83 -9.20 0.78
CA LYS A 22 17.07 -9.97 0.56
C LYS A 22 17.32 -11.08 1.59
N ASP A 23 16.99 -10.83 2.86
CA ASP A 23 17.23 -11.74 3.98
C ASP A 23 15.98 -12.56 4.36
N VAL A 24 14.93 -12.53 3.53
CA VAL A 24 13.65 -13.19 3.81
C VAL A 24 13.67 -14.62 3.27
N SER A 25 13.47 -15.58 4.17
CA SER A 25 13.39 -16.99 3.83
C SER A 25 12.06 -17.39 3.20
N GLU A 26 10.98 -16.68 3.53
CA GLU A 26 9.68 -16.85 2.88
C GLU A 26 9.75 -16.52 1.39
N LYS A 27 9.07 -17.32 0.57
CA LYS A 27 9.00 -17.14 -0.89
C LYS A 27 7.59 -16.96 -1.41
N GLU A 28 6.58 -16.98 -0.57
CA GLU A 28 5.21 -16.61 -0.97
C GLU A 28 4.87 -15.16 -0.58
N ILE A 29 4.29 -14.43 -1.54
CA ILE A 29 3.64 -13.13 -1.31
C ILE A 29 2.13 -13.34 -1.28
N THR A 30 1.48 -12.95 -0.18
CA THR A 30 0.03 -12.74 -0.20
C THR A 30 -0.25 -11.40 -0.88
N PHE A 31 -0.89 -11.45 -2.04
CA PHE A 31 -1.08 -10.31 -2.94
C PHE A 31 -2.53 -9.84 -2.89
N VAL A 32 -2.75 -8.60 -2.44
CA VAL A 32 -4.08 -7.99 -2.31
C VAL A 32 -4.31 -6.98 -3.44
N PRO A 33 -5.09 -7.34 -4.49
CA PRO A 33 -5.38 -6.45 -5.61
C PRO A 33 -6.62 -5.58 -5.39
N THR A 34 -7.25 -5.63 -4.22
CA THR A 34 -8.62 -5.15 -4.01
C THR A 34 -8.82 -3.69 -4.41
N ALA A 35 -7.86 -2.80 -4.15
CA ALA A 35 -7.92 -1.40 -4.55
C ALA A 35 -8.11 -1.23 -6.07
N SER A 36 -7.46 -2.07 -6.88
CA SER A 36 -7.52 -2.02 -8.34
C SER A 36 -8.86 -2.48 -8.92
N ASN A 37 -9.78 -3.06 -8.12
CA ASN A 37 -11.00 -3.67 -8.65
C ASN A 37 -11.90 -2.65 -9.37
N THR A 38 -11.86 -1.38 -8.95
CA THR A 38 -12.67 -0.28 -9.48
C THR A 38 -11.98 0.55 -10.56
N GLU A 39 -10.72 0.27 -10.85
CA GLU A 39 -9.94 1.02 -11.82
C GLU A 39 -10.14 0.49 -13.25
N ASP A 40 -10.13 1.37 -14.24
CA ASP A 40 -10.16 0.96 -15.65
C ASP A 40 -8.80 0.41 -16.10
N TYR A 41 -7.71 1.07 -15.69
CA TYR A 41 -6.35 0.66 -15.98
C TYR A 41 -5.75 -0.12 -14.81
N LYS A 42 -5.27 -1.35 -15.09
CA LYS A 42 -4.70 -2.26 -14.07
C LYS A 42 -3.33 -2.81 -14.45
N GLY A 43 -2.62 -2.18 -15.40
CA GLY A 43 -1.31 -2.65 -15.88
C GLY A 43 -0.28 -2.81 -14.75
N TYR A 44 -0.28 -1.88 -13.80
CA TYR A 44 0.58 -1.91 -12.61
C TYR A 44 0.41 -3.18 -11.76
N VAL A 45 -0.80 -3.77 -11.72
CA VAL A 45 -1.06 -5.01 -10.97
C VAL A 45 -0.28 -6.17 -11.58
N ASP A 46 -0.26 -6.29 -12.91
CA ASP A 46 0.44 -7.36 -13.61
C ASP A 46 1.95 -7.12 -13.65
N GLU A 47 2.39 -5.86 -13.75
CA GLU A 47 3.80 -5.49 -13.62
C GLU A 47 4.35 -5.82 -12.23
N ALA A 48 3.57 -5.55 -11.17
CA ALA A 48 3.92 -5.91 -9.80
C ALA A 48 4.04 -7.43 -9.61
N LYS A 49 3.07 -8.20 -10.13
CA LYS A 49 3.16 -9.68 -10.14
C LYS A 49 4.43 -10.15 -10.85
N HIS A 50 4.70 -9.62 -12.04
CA HIS A 50 5.88 -9.99 -12.82
C HIS A 50 7.19 -9.66 -12.09
N ALA A 51 7.24 -8.52 -11.39
CA ALA A 51 8.39 -8.15 -10.57
C ALA A 51 8.65 -9.18 -9.47
N PHE A 52 7.62 -9.58 -8.71
CA PHE A 52 7.77 -10.61 -7.67
C PHE A 52 8.16 -11.98 -8.24
N LEU A 53 7.54 -12.41 -9.33
CA LEU A 53 7.88 -13.68 -10.00
C LEU A 53 9.35 -13.70 -10.46
N LYS A 54 9.85 -12.59 -11.04
CA LYS A 54 11.26 -12.45 -11.43
C LYS A 54 12.23 -12.48 -10.24
N LEU A 55 11.78 -12.06 -9.06
CA LEU A 55 12.55 -12.14 -7.82
C LEU A 55 12.49 -13.53 -7.15
N GLY A 56 11.78 -14.50 -7.76
CA GLY A 56 11.67 -15.87 -7.30
C GLY A 56 10.60 -16.09 -6.23
N PHE A 57 9.62 -15.19 -6.12
CA PHE A 57 8.48 -15.36 -5.23
C PHE A 57 7.30 -16.04 -5.96
N SER A 58 6.55 -16.87 -5.24
CA SER A 58 5.20 -17.28 -5.62
C SER A 58 4.18 -16.24 -5.16
N ILE A 59 3.01 -16.22 -5.80
CA ILE A 59 1.94 -15.26 -5.52
C ILE A 59 0.68 -16.02 -5.12
N ASN A 60 0.14 -15.66 -3.96
CA ASN A 60 -1.15 -16.12 -3.47
C ASN A 60 -2.12 -14.93 -3.44
N ILE A 61 -3.10 -14.92 -4.35
CA ILE A 61 -4.01 -13.78 -4.51
C ILE A 61 -5.09 -13.81 -3.41
N LEU A 62 -5.17 -12.71 -2.68
CA LEU A 62 -6.16 -12.45 -1.64
C LEU A 62 -6.99 -11.22 -2.02
N ASP A 63 -8.10 -11.42 -2.74
CA ASP A 63 -9.05 -10.34 -2.99
C ASP A 63 -10.09 -10.25 -1.87
N ILE A 64 -9.90 -9.28 -0.99
CA ILE A 64 -10.72 -9.01 0.21
C ILE A 64 -12.21 -8.84 -0.14
N SER A 65 -12.51 -8.27 -1.30
CA SER A 65 -13.89 -8.00 -1.71
C SER A 65 -14.66 -9.25 -2.13
N LYS A 66 -13.96 -10.31 -2.55
CA LYS A 66 -14.57 -11.49 -3.19
C LYS A 66 -14.77 -12.68 -2.26
N ILE A 67 -14.16 -12.68 -1.09
CA ILE A 67 -14.19 -13.82 -0.18
C ILE A 67 -14.70 -13.44 1.22
N GLU A 68 -15.06 -14.46 1.99
CA GLU A 68 -15.59 -14.28 3.34
C GLU A 68 -14.49 -14.01 4.37
N LYS A 69 -14.87 -13.33 5.45
CA LYS A 69 -13.95 -12.92 6.52
C LYS A 69 -13.09 -14.07 7.04
N GLN A 70 -13.70 -15.23 7.35
CA GLN A 70 -12.99 -16.38 7.91
C GLN A 70 -11.85 -16.84 6.98
N LYS A 71 -12.13 -16.94 5.67
CA LYS A 71 -11.12 -17.35 4.69
C LYS A 71 -9.98 -16.33 4.57
N ILE A 72 -10.29 -15.04 4.70
CA ILE A 72 -9.26 -13.98 4.75
C ILE A 72 -8.37 -14.17 5.99
N GLU A 73 -8.98 -14.36 7.16
CA GLU A 73 -8.25 -14.57 8.42
C GLU A 73 -7.38 -15.83 8.39
N ASP A 74 -7.88 -16.92 7.79
CA ASP A 74 -7.14 -18.17 7.62
C ASP A 74 -5.90 -17.97 6.73
N ILE A 75 -6.02 -17.25 5.61
CA ILE A 75 -4.88 -16.91 4.74
C ILE A 75 -3.89 -16.02 5.50
N LEU A 76 -4.39 -14.96 6.15
CA LEU A 76 -3.55 -14.01 6.89
C LEU A 76 -2.81 -14.65 8.06
N LYS A 77 -3.33 -15.74 8.65
CA LYS A 77 -2.67 -16.47 9.74
C LYS A 77 -1.25 -16.90 9.35
N ASP A 78 -1.09 -17.45 8.16
CA ASP A 78 0.19 -17.97 7.67
C ASP A 78 0.97 -16.97 6.80
N THR A 79 0.35 -15.86 6.40
CA THR A 79 1.04 -14.77 5.67
C THR A 79 2.22 -14.21 6.47
N LYS A 80 3.41 -14.24 5.87
CA LYS A 80 4.62 -13.56 6.38
C LYS A 80 4.97 -12.30 5.58
N ILE A 81 4.56 -12.23 4.32
CA ILE A 81 4.74 -11.07 3.45
C ILE A 81 3.39 -10.73 2.82
N LEU A 82 2.87 -9.55 3.16
CA LEU A 82 1.64 -9.02 2.60
C LEU A 82 1.99 -7.87 1.64
N TYR A 83 1.57 -8.00 0.39
CA TYR A 83 1.60 -6.91 -0.57
C TYR A 83 0.18 -6.40 -0.83
N VAL A 84 0.00 -5.08 -0.77
CA VAL A 84 -1.26 -4.40 -1.06
C VAL A 84 -1.01 -3.45 -2.24
N SER A 85 -1.68 -3.73 -3.36
CA SER A 85 -1.50 -3.00 -4.62
C SER A 85 -2.17 -1.62 -4.62
N GLY A 86 -1.83 -0.81 -5.61
CA GLY A 86 -2.50 0.45 -5.92
C GLY A 86 -3.93 0.28 -6.47
N GLY A 87 -4.59 1.42 -6.67
CA GLY A 87 -5.97 1.55 -7.14
C GLY A 87 -6.73 2.57 -6.29
N ASN A 88 -8.04 2.44 -6.13
CA ASN A 88 -8.81 3.38 -5.33
C ASN A 88 -8.63 3.12 -3.82
N THR A 89 -8.07 4.09 -3.12
CA THR A 89 -7.76 4.03 -1.67
C THR A 89 -9.01 3.95 -0.81
N PHE A 90 -10.08 4.69 -1.17
CA PHE A 90 -11.32 4.68 -0.40
C PHE A 90 -12.02 3.33 -0.52
N TYR A 91 -12.07 2.75 -1.73
CA TYR A 91 -12.61 1.42 -1.95
C TYR A 91 -11.82 0.36 -1.17
N LEU A 92 -10.48 0.42 -1.21
CA LEU A 92 -9.63 -0.47 -0.41
C LEU A 92 -9.97 -0.41 1.08
N LEU A 93 -10.05 0.80 1.65
CA LEU A 93 -10.34 0.97 3.07
C LEU A 93 -11.76 0.51 3.42
N GLN A 94 -12.74 0.79 2.56
CA GLN A 94 -14.12 0.30 2.71
C GLN A 94 -14.16 -1.21 2.82
N GLU A 95 -13.52 -1.93 1.88
CA GLU A 95 -13.53 -3.38 1.84
C GLU A 95 -12.86 -4.00 3.09
N LEU A 96 -11.73 -3.44 3.52
CA LEU A 96 -11.04 -3.86 4.74
C LEU A 96 -11.90 -3.64 6.00
N LYS A 97 -12.57 -2.49 6.11
CA LYS A 97 -13.45 -2.18 7.25
C LYS A 97 -14.72 -3.01 7.24
N ARG A 98 -15.36 -3.17 6.08
CA ARG A 98 -16.56 -4.00 5.89
C ARG A 98 -16.32 -5.44 6.32
N LYS A 99 -15.14 -5.99 6.03
CA LYS A 99 -14.75 -7.34 6.45
C LYS A 99 -14.15 -7.39 7.86
N LYS A 100 -13.96 -6.25 8.54
CA LYS A 100 -13.30 -6.14 9.85
C LYS A 100 -11.91 -6.81 9.87
N ILE A 101 -11.13 -6.59 8.80
CA ILE A 101 -9.79 -7.17 8.60
C ILE A 101 -8.67 -6.17 8.89
N LEU A 102 -8.99 -4.87 8.96
CA LEU A 102 -8.01 -3.81 9.16
C LEU A 102 -7.16 -4.03 10.43
N ASP A 103 -7.78 -4.37 11.55
CA ASP A 103 -7.08 -4.66 12.81
C ASP A 103 -6.28 -5.96 12.74
N THR A 104 -6.77 -6.99 12.07
CA THR A 104 -6.03 -8.24 11.84
C THR A 104 -4.71 -7.99 11.10
N ILE A 105 -4.72 -7.13 10.07
CA ILE A 105 -3.49 -6.78 9.34
C ILE A 105 -2.53 -5.98 10.24
N LYS A 106 -3.04 -5.00 11.01
CA LYS A 106 -2.22 -4.23 11.96
C LYS A 106 -1.54 -5.13 12.98
N ASP A 107 -2.28 -6.06 13.57
CA ASP A 107 -1.77 -7.01 14.54
C ASP A 107 -0.71 -7.92 13.92
N LYS A 108 -0.94 -8.43 12.71
CA LYS A 108 0.06 -9.22 11.98
C LYS A 108 1.35 -8.45 11.70
N ILE A 109 1.25 -7.18 11.30
CA ILE A 109 2.43 -6.31 11.09
C ILE A 109 3.18 -6.09 12.40
N SER A 110 2.47 -5.86 13.51
CA SER A 110 3.09 -5.68 14.83
C SER A 110 3.88 -6.94 15.27
N ASN A 111 3.38 -8.12 14.88
CA ASN A 111 3.95 -9.44 15.11
C ASN A 111 4.97 -9.89 14.05
N GLY A 112 5.43 -8.97 13.19
CA GLY A 112 6.58 -9.21 12.31
C GLY A 112 6.26 -9.63 10.88
N MET A 113 4.98 -9.61 10.47
CA MET A 113 4.63 -9.69 9.05
C MET A 113 5.23 -8.49 8.31
N LEU A 114 5.93 -8.75 7.21
CA LEU A 114 6.42 -7.71 6.31
C LEU A 114 5.25 -7.17 5.51
N TYR A 115 5.15 -5.84 5.43
CA TYR A 115 4.12 -5.16 4.66
C TYR A 115 4.74 -4.41 3.49
N ILE A 116 4.19 -4.59 2.30
CA ILE A 116 4.59 -3.88 1.09
C ILE A 116 3.34 -3.16 0.56
N GLY A 117 3.32 -1.83 0.65
CA GLY A 117 2.22 -1.01 0.18
C GLY A 117 2.61 -0.26 -1.09
N GLU A 118 1.83 -0.41 -2.16
CA GLU A 118 1.95 0.39 -3.37
C GLU A 118 0.80 1.38 -3.46
N SER A 119 1.11 2.66 -3.68
CA SER A 119 0.13 3.74 -3.88
C SER A 119 -0.98 3.73 -2.80
N ALA A 120 -2.22 3.36 -3.12
CA ALA A 120 -3.30 3.15 -2.15
C ALA A 120 -2.89 2.27 -0.94
N GLY A 121 -2.15 1.18 -1.18
CA GLY A 121 -1.61 0.30 -0.14
C GLY A 121 -0.60 1.01 0.77
N ALA A 122 0.13 2.01 0.28
CA ALA A 122 1.00 2.84 1.10
C ALA A 122 0.20 3.88 1.90
N ILE A 123 -0.78 4.53 1.26
CA ILE A 123 -1.63 5.57 1.85
C ILE A 123 -2.38 5.06 3.10
N ILE A 124 -2.95 3.85 3.05
CA ILE A 124 -3.73 3.28 4.17
C ILE A 124 -2.91 3.00 5.44
N THR A 125 -1.58 3.07 5.37
CA THR A 125 -0.71 2.89 6.55
C THR A 125 -0.72 4.10 7.49
N SER A 126 -1.16 5.27 6.99
CA SER A 126 -1.31 6.51 7.74
C SER A 126 -2.49 6.45 8.73
N LYS A 127 -2.63 7.49 9.55
CA LYS A 127 -3.78 7.61 10.47
C LYS A 127 -5.11 7.81 9.73
N ASN A 128 -5.12 8.54 8.63
CA ASN A 128 -6.35 8.92 7.92
C ASN A 128 -6.07 9.17 6.43
N ILE A 129 -6.98 8.73 5.54
CA ILE A 129 -6.80 8.81 4.09
C ILE A 129 -7.48 10.00 3.40
N GLU A 130 -8.13 10.90 4.16
CA GLU A 130 -8.92 12.01 3.63
C GLU A 130 -8.14 12.89 2.65
N TYR A 131 -6.85 13.08 2.88
CA TYR A 131 -5.98 13.89 2.01
C TYR A 131 -5.94 13.34 0.58
N ASN A 132 -6.15 12.04 0.40
CA ASN A 132 -6.11 11.39 -0.90
C ASN A 132 -7.37 11.61 -1.74
N GLN A 133 -8.39 12.31 -1.23
CA GLN A 133 -9.61 12.64 -1.99
C GLN A 133 -9.36 13.55 -3.20
N ILE A 134 -8.18 14.19 -3.27
CA ILE A 134 -7.75 14.99 -4.41
C ILE A 134 -7.23 14.10 -5.55
N MET A 135 -6.71 12.91 -5.22
CA MET A 135 -6.16 11.95 -6.18
C MET A 135 -7.19 10.89 -6.57
N ASP A 136 -7.86 10.29 -5.58
CA ASP A 136 -8.80 9.20 -5.76
C ASP A 136 -10.25 9.66 -5.55
N ASN A 137 -11.16 9.19 -6.40
CA ASN A 137 -12.58 9.45 -6.23
C ASN A 137 -13.14 8.69 -5.03
N LYS A 138 -13.53 9.40 -3.97
CA LYS A 138 -14.14 8.83 -2.76
C LYS A 138 -15.55 8.27 -2.97
N ASP A 139 -16.28 8.74 -3.99
CA ASP A 139 -17.66 8.32 -4.25
C ASP A 139 -17.76 6.85 -4.71
N ILE A 140 -16.62 6.24 -5.09
CA ILE A 140 -16.49 4.81 -5.37
C ILE A 140 -16.71 3.96 -4.10
N ALA A 141 -16.56 4.55 -2.91
CA ALA A 141 -16.74 3.91 -1.61
C ALA A 141 -17.91 4.55 -0.82
N PRO A 142 -19.16 4.36 -1.26
CA PRO A 142 -20.32 5.02 -0.65
C PRO A 142 -20.63 4.56 0.78
N ASP A 143 -20.15 3.38 1.18
CA ASP A 143 -20.37 2.80 2.51
C ASP A 143 -19.25 3.18 3.51
N LEU A 144 -18.23 3.94 3.07
CA LEU A 144 -17.13 4.36 3.92
C LEU A 144 -17.43 5.70 4.62
N ASP A 145 -17.85 5.61 5.87
CA ASP A 145 -18.26 6.76 6.71
C ASP A 145 -17.13 7.37 7.57
N ASN A 146 -16.01 6.65 7.72
CA ASN A 146 -14.84 7.08 8.50
C ASN A 146 -13.54 6.81 7.72
N TYR A 147 -12.69 7.83 7.57
CA TYR A 147 -11.41 7.73 6.86
C TYR A 147 -10.20 7.38 7.73
N GLU A 148 -10.37 7.13 9.02
CA GLU A 148 -9.31 6.56 9.87
C GLU A 148 -8.85 5.22 9.30
N ALA A 149 -7.54 5.09 9.08
CA ALA A 149 -6.94 3.92 8.46
C ALA A 149 -6.07 3.16 9.47
N MET A 150 -4.95 2.58 9.03
CA MET A 150 -4.23 1.64 9.89
C MET A 150 -3.50 2.31 11.06
N ASN A 151 -3.12 3.57 10.92
CA ASN A 151 -2.35 4.32 11.91
C ASN A 151 -1.08 3.58 12.36
N ILE A 152 -0.35 2.98 11.40
CA ILE A 152 0.90 2.25 11.65
C ILE A 152 2.09 3.21 11.64
N THR A 153 2.00 4.26 10.84
CA THR A 153 3.05 5.28 10.71
C THR A 153 2.43 6.67 10.85
N ASP A 154 3.21 7.63 11.39
CA ASP A 154 2.84 9.05 11.42
C ASP A 154 3.03 9.74 10.05
N LEU A 155 3.54 9.02 9.04
CA LEU A 155 3.74 9.51 7.67
C LEU A 155 2.43 9.43 6.88
N TYR A 156 2.19 10.46 6.09
CA TYR A 156 1.15 10.49 5.07
C TYR A 156 1.84 10.41 3.71
N ILE A 157 1.94 9.21 3.15
CA ILE A 157 2.61 9.00 1.87
C ILE A 157 1.81 9.68 0.76
N LEU A 158 2.44 10.59 0.01
CA LEU A 158 1.87 11.16 -1.21
C LEU A 158 2.57 10.50 -2.41
N PRO A 159 2.00 9.44 -2.99
CA PRO A 159 2.65 8.73 -4.09
C PRO A 159 2.62 9.56 -5.38
N HIS A 160 3.43 9.14 -6.35
CA HIS A 160 3.46 9.69 -7.70
C HIS A 160 3.79 11.19 -7.77
N SER A 161 4.58 11.70 -6.81
CA SER A 161 4.93 13.12 -6.72
C SER A 161 5.68 13.57 -7.97
N ASN A 162 5.14 14.60 -8.65
CA ASN A 162 5.62 15.12 -9.93
C ASN A 162 5.59 14.12 -11.11
N GLU A 163 4.80 13.05 -11.01
CA GLU A 163 4.65 12.04 -12.05
C GLU A 163 3.33 12.21 -12.80
N PHE A 164 3.31 12.02 -14.12
CA PHE A 164 2.06 12.01 -14.88
C PHE A 164 1.25 10.73 -14.57
N PRO A 165 -0.10 10.78 -14.46
CA PRO A 165 -0.98 11.96 -14.60
C PRO A 165 -1.22 12.75 -13.30
N PHE A 166 -0.49 12.46 -12.22
CA PHE A 166 -0.74 12.93 -10.85
C PHE A 166 -0.06 14.26 -10.49
N VAL A 167 0.60 14.94 -11.44
CA VAL A 167 1.34 16.18 -11.20
C VAL A 167 0.47 17.25 -10.52
N GLU A 168 -0.76 17.47 -11.00
CA GLU A 168 -1.61 18.52 -10.46
C GLU A 168 -2.27 18.12 -9.13
N SER A 169 -2.73 16.88 -9.00
CA SER A 169 -3.33 16.38 -7.75
C SER A 169 -2.31 16.34 -6.61
N THR A 170 -1.05 15.97 -6.88
CA THR A 170 0.02 16.00 -5.87
C THR A 170 0.38 17.42 -5.44
N LYS A 171 0.50 18.37 -6.38
CA LYS A 171 0.70 19.81 -6.06
C LYS A 171 -0.43 20.37 -5.20
N GLU A 172 -1.69 20.08 -5.57
CA GLU A 172 -2.85 20.54 -4.82
C GLU A 172 -2.91 19.93 -3.42
N THR A 173 -2.57 18.65 -3.29
CA THR A 173 -2.48 17.96 -1.99
C THR A 173 -1.44 18.62 -1.08
N ILE A 174 -0.24 18.91 -1.60
CA ILE A 174 0.82 19.62 -0.84
C ILE A 174 0.33 21.00 -0.40
N LYS A 175 -0.34 21.75 -1.28
CA LYS A 175 -0.88 23.08 -0.98
C LYS A 175 -1.91 23.02 0.17
N ILE A 176 -2.81 22.04 0.18
CA ILE A 176 -3.91 21.96 1.15
C ILE A 176 -3.46 21.34 2.48
N TYR A 177 -2.59 20.34 2.44
CA TYR A 177 -2.25 19.47 3.58
C TYR A 177 -0.80 19.54 4.04
N GLY A 178 0.13 20.12 3.27
CA GLY A 178 1.57 20.09 3.58
C GLY A 178 1.97 20.71 4.91
N ASN A 179 1.19 21.68 5.42
CA ASN A 179 1.41 22.29 6.75
C ASN A 179 0.53 21.67 7.86
N LYS A 180 -0.33 20.70 7.53
CA LYS A 180 -1.30 20.08 8.44
C LYS A 180 -0.94 18.64 8.78
N LEU A 181 -0.31 17.95 7.84
CA LEU A 181 0.05 16.53 7.93
C LEU A 181 1.56 16.39 7.78
N ASN A 182 2.11 15.33 8.35
CA ASN A 182 3.48 14.90 8.06
C ASN A 182 3.52 14.20 6.70
N LEU A 183 3.27 14.98 5.65
CA LEU A 183 3.14 14.54 4.27
C LEU A 183 4.54 14.20 3.73
N LEU A 184 4.67 13.03 3.13
CA LEU A 184 5.92 12.55 2.54
C LEU A 184 5.68 12.24 1.05
N PRO A 185 5.93 13.20 0.15
CA PRO A 185 5.90 12.98 -1.28
C PRO A 185 7.02 12.02 -1.71
N ILE A 186 6.70 11.05 -2.57
CA ILE A 186 7.65 10.14 -3.20
C ILE A 186 7.35 9.97 -4.69
N SER A 187 8.38 9.88 -5.52
CA SER A 187 8.25 9.63 -6.97
C SER A 187 7.93 8.17 -7.30
N ASN A 188 7.83 7.82 -8.59
CA ASN A 188 7.67 6.42 -9.04
C ASN A 188 8.93 5.56 -8.89
N SER A 189 10.09 6.17 -8.67
CA SER A 189 11.36 5.50 -8.43
C SER A 189 11.78 5.51 -6.95
N GLU A 190 10.94 6.04 -6.07
CA GLU A 190 11.24 6.14 -4.64
C GLU A 190 10.41 5.20 -3.78
N ALA A 191 11.04 4.65 -2.75
CA ALA A 191 10.39 3.86 -1.72
C ALA A 191 10.85 4.25 -0.32
N VAL A 192 9.96 4.09 0.64
CA VAL A 192 10.19 4.36 2.06
C VAL A 192 10.31 3.04 2.81
N PHE A 193 11.46 2.84 3.46
CA PHE A 193 11.70 1.68 4.31
C PHE A 193 11.42 2.10 5.74
N VAL A 194 10.37 1.57 6.33
CA VAL A 194 9.98 1.86 7.72
C VAL A 194 10.43 0.71 8.62
N ASN A 195 11.08 1.04 9.73
CA ASN A 195 11.46 0.09 10.77
C ASN A 195 11.10 0.67 12.16
N GLY A 196 9.94 0.26 12.68
CA GLY A 196 9.36 0.87 13.87
C GLY A 196 9.03 2.34 13.64
N LYS A 197 9.65 3.23 14.43
CA LYS A 197 9.46 4.69 14.32
C LYS A 197 10.40 5.37 13.32
N ASN A 198 11.43 4.65 12.85
CA ASN A 198 12.43 5.20 11.94
C ASN A 198 12.03 4.88 10.50
N PHE A 199 12.40 5.76 9.57
CA PHE A 199 12.26 5.50 8.15
C PHE A 199 13.46 6.04 7.36
N VAL A 200 13.65 5.51 6.16
CA VAL A 200 14.58 6.04 5.16
C VAL A 200 13.91 6.04 3.80
N VAL A 201 14.05 7.15 3.05
CA VAL A 201 13.64 7.23 1.65
C VAL A 201 14.81 6.80 0.79
N LYS A 202 14.55 5.92 -0.18
CA LYS A 202 15.52 5.43 -1.14
C LYS A 202 14.99 5.66 -2.56
N ASN A 203 15.91 5.78 -3.50
CA ASN A 203 15.62 6.02 -4.91
C ASN A 203 16.30 4.92 -5.74
N ASP A 204 15.56 4.31 -6.67
CA ASP A 204 15.98 3.19 -7.50
C ASP A 204 16.70 3.65 -8.79
N ASP A 205 16.66 4.94 -9.13
CA ASP A 205 17.37 5.50 -10.28
C ASP A 205 18.87 5.77 -10.01
N LYS A 206 19.37 5.45 -8.80
CA LYS A 206 20.74 5.75 -8.34
C LYS A 206 21.59 4.52 -8.11
#